data_AF-A0A7Y9QXK9-F1
#
_entry.id   AF-A0A7Y9QXK9-F1
#
_cell.length_a   1.000
_cell.length_b   1.000
_cell.length_c   1.000
_cell.angle_alpha   90.00
_cell.angle_beta   90.00
_cell.angle_gamma   90.00
#
_symmetry.space_group_name_H-M   'P 1'
#
loop_
_entity.id
_entity.type
_entity.pdbx_description
1 polymer ?
#
loop_
_entity_poly.entity_id
_entity_poly.type
_entity_poly.pdbx_seq_one_letter_code
_entity_poly.pdbx_strand_id
1 'polypeptide(L)'
;MARPRSEVTIAMLEVFGGQSEPMTWRTVAEELARRGVIGAALAPGDLRLLHRAVGEAYRRGELVNVGVARGIPGQTRPPVLYRLRKEGDPPRKRSEKRELQARAIAELLKAWS
;
A
#
# COMPACT_ATOMS: atom_id res chain seq x y z
N MET A 1 15.90 -18.49 6.55
CA MET A 1 16.51 -17.15 6.41
C MET A 1 15.40 -16.18 6.05
N ALA A 2 15.13 -15.14 6.86
CA ALA A 2 14.07 -14.18 6.55
C ALA A 2 14.56 -13.23 5.43
N ARG A 3 13.80 -13.08 4.34
CA ARG A 3 14.20 -12.20 3.23
C ARG A 3 14.20 -10.72 3.66
N PRO A 4 15.07 -9.88 3.08
CA PRO A 4 15.07 -8.44 3.33
C PRO A 4 13.73 -7.80 2.94
N ARG A 5 13.26 -6.87 3.78
CA ARG A 5 12.02 -6.11 3.54
C ARG A 5 12.05 -5.29 2.24
N SER A 6 13.22 -4.82 1.86
CA SER A 6 13.45 -4.08 0.61
C SER A 6 13.12 -4.93 -0.62
N GLU A 7 13.54 -6.19 -0.65
CA GLU A 7 13.23 -7.11 -1.75
C GLU A 7 11.73 -7.33 -1.93
N VAL A 8 11.02 -7.58 -0.83
CA VAL A 8 9.56 -7.76 -0.85
C VAL A 8 8.87 -6.50 -1.38
N THR A 9 9.37 -5.31 -1.01
CA THR A 9 8.81 -4.04 -1.48
C THR A 9 9.05 -3.83 -2.98
N ILE A 10 10.27 -4.10 -3.46
CA ILE A 10 10.61 -3.98 -4.89
C ILE A 10 9.75 -4.95 -5.71
N ALA A 11 9.74 -6.23 -5.34
CA ALA A 11 8.95 -7.25 -6.03
C ALA A 11 7.44 -6.93 -6.03
N MET A 12 6.92 -6.40 -4.91
CA MET A 12 5.54 -5.93 -4.82
C MET A 12 5.25 -4.81 -5.82
N LEU A 13 6.15 -3.82 -5.95
CA LEU A 13 5.98 -2.72 -6.90
C LEU A 13 6.09 -3.20 -8.35
N GLU A 14 6.99 -4.14 -8.65
CA GLU A 14 7.08 -4.78 -9.96
C GLU A 14 5.80 -5.53 -10.33
N VAL A 15 5.20 -6.24 -9.37
CA VAL A 15 3.90 -6.88 -9.55
C VAL A 15 2.83 -5.84 -9.90
N PHE A 16 2.76 -4.71 -9.20
CA PHE A 16 1.82 -3.65 -9.57
C PHE A 16 2.16 -2.98 -10.91
N GLY A 17 3.43 -2.88 -11.28
CA GLY A 17 3.89 -2.26 -12.53
C GLY A 17 3.59 -3.09 -13.77
N GLY A 18 3.55 -4.41 -13.64
CA GLY A 18 3.19 -5.32 -14.73
C GLY A 18 1.69 -5.50 -14.96
N GLN A 19 0.82 -4.80 -14.23
CA GLN A 19 -0.63 -5.03 -14.24
C GLN A 19 -1.39 -3.81 -14.76
N SER A 20 -2.36 -4.04 -15.65
CA SER A 20 -3.24 -3.00 -16.19
C SER A 20 -4.39 -2.67 -15.25
N GLU A 21 -4.87 -3.67 -14.52
CA GLU A 21 -6.02 -3.58 -13.62
C GLU A 21 -5.61 -3.36 -12.16
N PRO A 22 -6.42 -2.65 -11.36
CA PRO A 22 -6.21 -2.54 -9.92
C PRO A 22 -6.27 -3.90 -9.22
N MET A 23 -5.43 -4.07 -8.21
CA MET A 23 -5.35 -5.32 -7.46
C MET A 23 -5.41 -5.11 -5.96
N THR A 24 -5.84 -6.15 -5.25
CA THR A 24 -5.76 -6.15 -3.78
C THR A 24 -4.36 -6.54 -3.33
N TRP A 25 -3.98 -6.14 -2.11
CA TRP A 25 -2.71 -6.58 -1.51
C TRP A 25 -2.62 -8.11 -1.38
N ARG A 26 -3.75 -8.80 -1.27
CA ARG A 26 -3.82 -10.26 -1.16
C ARG A 26 -3.51 -10.94 -2.49
N THR A 27 -4.05 -10.42 -3.58
CA THR A 27 -3.71 -10.84 -4.95
C THR A 27 -2.21 -10.67 -5.22
N VAL A 28 -1.62 -9.57 -4.75
CA VAL A 28 -0.16 -9.38 -4.80
C VAL A 28 0.58 -10.41 -3.96
N ALA A 29 0.07 -10.78 -2.78
CA ALA A 29 0.66 -11.82 -1.94
C ALA A 29 0.72 -13.17 -2.66
N GLU A 30 -0.39 -13.58 -3.27
CA GLU A 30 -0.49 -14.81 -4.05
C GLU A 30 0.51 -14.82 -5.22
N GLU A 31 0.61 -13.69 -5.91
CA GLU A 31 1.56 -13.51 -7.00
C GLU A 31 3.03 -13.59 -6.52
N LEU A 32 3.37 -12.96 -5.40
CA LEU A 32 4.70 -13.03 -4.82
C LEU A 32 5.04 -14.43 -4.30
N ALA A 33 4.06 -15.15 -3.76
CA ALA A 33 4.21 -16.54 -3.35
C ALA A 33 4.48 -17.44 -4.57
N ARG A 34 3.75 -17.23 -5.68
CA ARG A 34 3.96 -17.93 -6.94
C ARG A 34 5.34 -17.68 -7.55
N ARG A 35 5.88 -16.47 -7.38
CA ARG A 35 7.26 -16.11 -7.77
C ARG A 35 8.33 -16.60 -6.77
N GLY A 36 7.93 -17.26 -5.69
CA GLY A 36 8.83 -17.73 -4.63
C GLY A 36 9.45 -16.60 -3.78
N VAL A 37 8.95 -15.37 -3.90
CA VAL A 37 9.45 -14.20 -3.15
C VAL A 37 9.06 -14.28 -1.69
N ILE A 38 7.84 -14.73 -1.39
CA ILE A 38 7.36 -15.04 -0.04
C ILE A 38 7.00 -16.52 0.06
N GLY A 39 6.79 -17.03 1.27
CA GLY A 39 6.46 -18.43 1.46
C GLY A 39 5.15 -18.82 0.76
N ALA A 40 5.15 -19.95 0.05
CA ALA A 40 3.97 -20.49 -0.65
C ALA A 40 2.78 -20.75 0.28
N ALA A 41 3.04 -21.00 1.57
CA ALA A 41 2.02 -21.17 2.60
C ALA A 41 1.36 -19.84 3.05
N LEU A 42 1.78 -18.70 2.51
CA LEU A 42 1.32 -17.36 2.90
C LEU A 42 1.30 -17.19 4.43
N ALA A 43 2.46 -17.47 5.06
CA ALA A 43 2.58 -17.43 6.51
C ALA A 43 2.11 -16.07 7.05
N PRO A 44 1.49 -16.02 8.25
CA PRO A 44 0.97 -14.77 8.80
C PRO A 44 2.01 -13.64 8.92
N GLY A 45 3.29 -14.00 9.09
CA GLY A 45 4.41 -13.04 9.09
C GLY A 45 4.60 -12.34 7.74
N ASP A 46 4.58 -13.10 6.65
CA ASP A 46 4.75 -12.59 5.28
C ASP A 46 3.56 -11.72 4.88
N LEU A 47 2.34 -12.13 5.22
CA LEU A 47 1.14 -11.32 4.98
C LEU A 47 1.18 -10.00 5.74
N ARG A 48 1.64 -9.99 7.00
CA ARG A 48 1.81 -8.76 7.78
C ARG A 48 2.91 -7.87 7.19
N LEU A 49 4.01 -8.45 6.73
CA LEU A 49 5.10 -7.72 6.10
C LEU A 49 4.62 -7.04 4.82
N LEU A 50 3.92 -7.78 3.96
CA LEU A 50 3.38 -7.26 2.70
C LEU A 50 2.32 -6.18 2.96
N HIS A 51 1.40 -6.40 3.90
CA HIS A 51 0.40 -5.40 4.26
C HIS A 51 1.04 -4.09 4.73
N ARG A 52 2.14 -4.16 5.50
CA ARG A 52 2.93 -2.98 5.88
C ARG A 52 3.64 -2.34 4.69
N ALA A 53 4.21 -3.13 3.77
CA ALA A 53 4.87 -2.63 2.57
C ALA A 53 3.90 -1.88 1.66
N VAL A 54 2.70 -2.44 1.40
CA VAL A 54 1.63 -1.76 0.65
C VAL A 54 1.21 -0.48 1.35
N GLY A 55 1.01 -0.51 2.67
CA GLY A 55 0.67 0.66 3.46
C GLY A 55 1.73 1.77 3.39
N GLU A 56 3.01 1.41 3.34
CA GLU A 56 4.11 2.37 3.17
C GLU A 56 4.20 2.94 1.77
N ALA A 57 4.13 2.10 0.73
CA ALA A 57 4.12 2.57 -0.66
C ALA A 57 2.92 3.49 -0.94
N TYR A 58 1.74 3.17 -0.40
CA TYR A 58 0.58 4.08 -0.41
C TYR A 58 0.86 5.38 0.35
N ARG A 59 1.53 5.31 1.52
CA ARG A 59 1.86 6.51 2.29
C ARG A 59 2.85 7.43 1.58
N ARG A 60 3.83 6.87 0.86
CA ARG A 60 4.83 7.58 0.06
C ARG A 60 4.29 8.09 -1.28
N GLY A 61 3.10 7.62 -1.68
CA GLY A 61 2.43 8.05 -2.91
C GLY A 61 2.86 7.27 -4.15
N GLU A 62 3.52 6.12 -3.98
CA GLU A 62 3.83 5.18 -5.07
C GLU A 62 2.59 4.39 -5.51
N LEU A 63 1.71 4.10 -4.55
CA LEU A 63 0.42 3.46 -4.79
C LEU A 63 -0.73 4.45 -4.56
N VAL A 64 -1.79 4.27 -5.33
CA VAL A 64 -3.07 4.96 -5.13
C VAL A 64 -4.16 3.94 -4.80
N ASN A 65 -5.06 4.32 -3.88
CA ASN A 65 -6.28 3.58 -3.61
C ASN A 65 -7.33 4.01 -4.64
N VAL A 66 -7.89 3.05 -5.37
CA VAL A 66 -8.85 3.30 -6.45
C VAL A 66 -10.26 2.78 -6.16
N GLY A 67 -10.50 2.31 -4.94
CA GLY A 67 -11.80 1.81 -4.51
C GLY A 67 -11.71 0.50 -3.73
N VAL A 68 -12.80 -0.24 -3.74
CA VAL A 68 -12.91 -1.52 -3.02
C VAL A 68 -13.50 -2.58 -3.95
N ALA A 69 -13.00 -3.81 -3.86
CA ALA A 69 -13.53 -4.94 -4.61
C ALA A 69 -14.83 -5.41 -3.95
N ARG A 70 -15.98 -4.99 -4.51
CA ARG A 70 -17.31 -5.37 -4.02
C ARG A 70 -17.69 -6.77 -4.51
N GLY A 71 -18.57 -7.44 -3.76
CA GLY A 71 -19.14 -8.73 -4.16
C GLY A 71 -18.27 -9.95 -3.89
N ILE A 72 -17.20 -9.84 -3.08
CA ILE A 72 -16.41 -11.01 -2.65
C ILE A 72 -17.20 -11.76 -1.56
N PRO A 73 -17.63 -13.02 -1.80
CA PRO A 73 -18.38 -13.79 -0.82
C PRO A 73 -17.56 -14.02 0.46
N GLY A 74 -18.21 -13.93 1.62
CA GLY A 74 -17.59 -14.23 2.93
C GLY A 74 -16.74 -13.12 3.54
N GLN A 75 -16.72 -11.90 2.97
CA GLN A 75 -16.02 -10.75 3.58
C GLN A 75 -16.99 -9.63 3.97
N THR A 76 -17.05 -9.31 5.26
CA THR A 76 -17.86 -8.20 5.80
C THR A 76 -17.37 -6.83 5.34
N ARG A 77 -16.06 -6.68 5.08
CA ARG A 77 -15.45 -5.47 4.55
C ARG A 77 -14.79 -5.77 3.22
N PRO A 78 -15.23 -5.17 2.10
CA PRO A 78 -14.62 -5.42 0.82
C PRO A 78 -13.16 -4.91 0.83
N PRO A 79 -12.21 -5.66 0.24
CA PRO A 79 -10.81 -5.30 0.28
C PRO A 79 -10.53 -4.10 -0.63
N VAL A 80 -9.53 -3.32 -0.25
CA VAL A 80 -9.11 -2.13 -0.98
C VAL A 80 -8.33 -2.53 -2.24
N LEU A 81 -8.62 -1.83 -3.34
CA LEU A 81 -7.91 -1.95 -4.61
C LEU A 81 -6.85 -0.87 -4.71
N TYR A 82 -5.65 -1.30 -5.09
CA TYR A 82 -4.49 -0.45 -5.30
C TYR A 82 -3.97 -0.60 -6.72
N ARG A 83 -3.32 0.46 -7.21
CA ARG A 83 -2.47 0.43 -8.41
C ARG A 83 -1.29 1.37 -8.24
N LEU A 84 -0.28 1.24 -9.10
CA LEU A 84 0.76 2.26 -9.20
C LEU A 84 0.15 3.61 -9.54
N ARG A 85 0.75 4.65 -8.97
CA ARG A 85 0.46 6.02 -9.30
C ARG A 85 0.86 6.30 -10.74
N LYS A 86 -0.03 6.96 -11.49
CA LYS A 86 0.19 7.45 -12.84
C LYS A 86 0.30 8.97 -12.83
N GLU A 87 0.91 9.51 -13.87
CA GLU A 87 0.87 10.95 -14.12
C GLU A 87 -0.59 11.42 -14.25
N GLY A 88 -0.92 12.56 -13.63
CA GLY A 88 -2.29 13.06 -13.54
C GLY A 88 -3.12 12.52 -12.37
N ASP A 89 -2.61 11.54 -11.60
CA ASP A 89 -3.30 11.11 -10.38
C ASP A 89 -3.35 12.22 -9.33
N PRO A 90 -4.54 12.48 -8.72
CA PRO A 90 -4.68 13.55 -7.76
C PRO A 90 -3.67 13.35 -6.60
N PRO A 91 -3.06 14.44 -6.09
CA PRO A 91 -2.23 14.34 -4.90
C PRO A 91 -3.05 13.71 -3.78
N ARG A 92 -2.39 12.84 -3.02
CA ARG A 92 -3.00 12.25 -1.83
C ARG A 92 -3.50 13.38 -0.94
N LYS A 93 -4.83 13.50 -0.80
CA LYS A 93 -5.43 14.41 0.17
C LYS A 93 -4.98 13.97 1.56
N ARG A 94 -4.27 14.84 2.27
CA ARG A 94 -4.06 14.64 3.72
C ARG A 94 -5.46 14.71 4.34
N SER A 95 -5.76 13.84 5.29
CA SER A 95 -7.01 13.97 6.05
C SER A 95 -7.02 15.37 6.69
N GLU A 96 -8.16 16.06 6.72
CA GLU A 96 -8.29 17.43 7.28
C GLU A 96 -7.63 17.56 8.66
N LYS A 97 -7.81 16.56 9.54
CA LYS A 97 -7.16 16.49 10.86
C LYS A 97 -5.62 16.57 10.81
N ARG A 98 -5.00 15.97 9.79
CA ARG A 98 -3.54 15.99 9.58
C ARG A 98 -3.07 17.30 8.97
N GLU A 99 -3.88 17.92 8.13
CA GLU A 99 -3.58 19.27 7.62
C GLU A 99 -3.66 20.29 8.75
N LEU A 100 -4.70 20.21 9.59
CA LEU A 100 -4.85 21.03 10.78
C LEU A 100 -3.67 20.85 11.75
N GLN A 101 -3.26 19.61 12.05
CA GLN A 101 -2.08 19.36 12.88
C GLN A 101 -0.79 19.90 12.26
N ALA A 102 -0.57 19.71 10.95
CA ALA A 102 0.63 20.22 10.28
C ALA A 102 0.66 21.76 10.28
N ARG A 103 -0.49 22.42 10.11
CA ARG A 103 -0.63 23.87 10.23
C ARG A 103 -0.34 24.35 11.65
N ALA A 104 -0.94 23.72 12.66
CA ALA A 104 -0.70 24.05 14.07
C ALA A 104 0.78 23.90 14.46
N ILE A 105 1.46 22.85 13.99
CA ILE A 105 2.91 22.67 14.23
C ILE A 105 3.72 23.76 13.53
N ALA A 106 3.38 24.10 12.28
CA ALA A 106 4.09 25.15 11.54
C ALA A 106 3.91 26.53 12.17
N GLU A 107 2.73 26.83 12.73
CA GLU A 107 2.46 28.06 13.48
C GLU A 107 3.24 28.11 14.79
N LEU A 108 3.30 27.00 15.55
CA LEU A 108 4.11 26.91 16.76
C LEU A 108 5.61 27.13 16.47
N LEU A 109 6.13 26.52 15.41
CA LEU A 109 7.54 26.69 15.02
C LEU A 109 7.87 28.13 14.59
N LYS A 110 6.94 28.81 13.90
CA LYS A 110 7.09 30.23 13.54
C LYS A 110 7.03 31.17 14.74
N ALA A 111 6.24 30.83 15.77
CA ALA A 111 6.16 31.64 16.98
C ALA A 111 7.43 31.52 17.86
N TRP A 112 8.27 30.53 17.59
CA TRP A 112 9.50 30.24 18.31
C TRP A 112 10.77 30.66 17.55
N SER A 113 10.62 31.21 16.34
CA SER A 113 11.69 31.78 15.50
C SER A 113 11.67 33.29 15.56
#